data_AF-A0A0B2VLK5-F1
#
_entry.id   AF-A0A0B2VLK5-F1
#
_cell.length_a   1.000
_cell.length_b   1.000
_cell.length_c   1.000
_cell.angle_alpha   90.00
_cell.angle_beta   90.00
_cell.angle_gamma   90.00
#
_symmetry.space_group_name_H-M   'P 1'
#
loop_
_entity.id
_entity.type
_entity.pdbx_description
1 polymer ?
#
loop_
_entity_poly.entity_id
_entity_poly.type
_entity_poly.pdbx_seq_one_letter_code
_entity_poly.pdbx_strand_id
1 'polypeptide(L)'
;MDERVNAVNRKVFFISDSAMNTHKCGWDDEHIEVPERLEKVLTYLKGEQSNVLGECEVLQSSSAKLDDIRLVHDANYIETLSKTRHMNSEELESYCSGFEDVYANEHTYKACLLSTGCALEAMRAVIAERDRFASAFAAIRPPGHHASRNMACGFCFFNNVAICAKKARQMGMRRVLIVDWDVHAAQGTQYCIEDDPNIKLISIHRYEYGKFWPQLPESAIQHSYANTVNMTLNKTGFGDAEYISFMSHLVVPIISDFQPSLILVSCGFDASLGTICICTFMCTMLARFKCRIMCCL
;
A
#
# COMPACT_ATOMS: atom_id res chain seq x y z
N MET A 1 -25.12 -15.42 32.61
CA MET A 1 -24.54 -16.08 31.43
C MET A 1 -23.57 -15.08 30.84
N ASP A 2 -22.29 -15.32 31.08
CA ASP A 2 -21.18 -14.38 30.93
C ASP A 2 -20.81 -14.26 29.44
N GLU A 3 -21.19 -13.15 28.79
CA GLU A 3 -20.82 -12.81 27.41
C GLU A 3 -19.36 -12.33 27.33
N ARG A 4 -18.43 -13.12 27.85
CA ARG A 4 -17.05 -13.07 27.40
C ARG A 4 -16.99 -13.81 26.06
N VAL A 5 -17.33 -13.08 25.00
CA VAL A 5 -16.87 -13.40 23.65
C VAL A 5 -15.38 -13.68 23.77
N ASN A 6 -14.98 -14.94 23.59
CA ASN A 6 -13.59 -15.40 23.65
C ASN A 6 -12.71 -14.34 22.97
N ALA A 7 -11.84 -13.69 23.75
CA ALA A 7 -10.83 -12.78 23.22
C ALA A 7 -9.98 -13.59 22.25
N VAL A 8 -10.30 -13.49 20.95
CA VAL A 8 -9.48 -14.07 19.90
C VAL A 8 -8.12 -13.42 20.10
N ASN A 9 -7.12 -14.24 20.43
CA ASN A 9 -5.72 -13.85 20.63
C ASN A 9 -5.21 -13.18 19.34
N ARG A 10 -5.47 -11.87 19.20
CA ARG A 10 -5.20 -11.06 18.02
C ARG A 10 -3.95 -10.26 18.28
N LYS A 11 -2.95 -10.44 17.43
CA LYS A 11 -1.70 -9.69 17.51
C LYS A 11 -1.70 -8.61 16.44
N VAL A 12 -1.46 -7.37 16.84
CA VAL A 12 -1.37 -6.24 15.92
C VAL A 12 0.06 -5.71 15.95
N PHE A 13 0.68 -5.61 14.78
CA PHE A 13 2.00 -5.02 14.62
C PHE A 13 1.89 -3.61 14.05
N PHE A 14 2.79 -2.74 14.49
CA PHE A 14 2.94 -1.41 13.91
C PHE A 14 4.39 -1.18 13.51
N ILE A 15 4.63 -0.56 12.36
CA ILE A 15 5.98 -0.21 11.91
C ILE A 15 5.98 1.12 11.17
N SER A 16 6.99 1.94 11.43
CA SER A 16 7.26 3.19 10.74
C SER A 16 8.67 3.69 11.06
N ASP A 17 9.15 4.66 10.30
CA ASP A 17 10.44 5.31 10.51
C ASP A 17 10.40 6.77 10.04
N SER A 18 10.67 7.72 10.94
CA SER A 18 10.67 9.15 10.61
C SER A 18 11.78 9.55 9.65
N ALA A 19 12.81 8.72 9.42
CA ALA A 19 13.81 9.00 8.40
C ALA A 19 13.20 9.07 6.98
N MET A 20 12.02 8.46 6.76
CA MET A 20 11.25 8.63 5.53
C MET A 20 10.84 10.09 5.27
N ASN A 21 10.73 10.94 6.30
CA ASN A 21 10.40 12.37 6.18
C ASN A 21 11.49 13.21 5.52
N THR A 22 12.69 12.64 5.35
CA THR A 22 13.76 13.30 4.61
C THR A 22 13.49 13.37 3.11
N HIS A 23 12.59 12.53 2.57
CA HIS A 23 12.08 12.64 1.20
C HIS A 23 11.02 13.75 1.13
N LYS A 24 11.29 14.84 0.41
CA LYS A 24 10.37 15.98 0.23
C LYS A 24 10.67 16.71 -1.07
N CYS A 25 9.67 17.38 -1.63
CA CYS A 25 9.87 18.19 -2.82
C CYS A 25 10.74 19.41 -2.49
N GLY A 26 11.73 19.69 -3.33
CA GLY A 26 12.65 20.82 -3.14
C GLY A 26 12.33 22.04 -3.98
N TRP A 27 11.35 21.94 -4.88
CA TRP A 27 11.05 22.95 -5.91
C TRP A 27 9.55 23.27 -6.06
N ASP A 28 8.68 22.59 -5.30
CA ASP A 28 7.25 22.88 -5.22
C ASP A 28 6.82 22.86 -3.74
N ASP A 29 6.57 24.06 -3.20
CA ASP A 29 6.14 24.26 -1.82
C ASP A 29 4.65 23.93 -1.60
N GLU A 30 3.86 23.77 -2.67
CA GLU A 30 2.43 23.41 -2.63
C GLU A 30 2.18 21.92 -2.91
N HIS A 31 3.25 21.12 -3.02
CA HIS A 31 3.16 19.69 -3.29
C HIS A 31 2.28 18.98 -2.25
N ILE A 32 1.46 18.02 -2.68
CA ILE A 32 0.47 17.36 -1.79
C ILE A 32 1.03 16.16 -1.03
N GLU A 33 2.05 15.50 -1.58
CA GLU A 33 2.77 14.42 -0.89
C GLU A 33 3.94 15.04 -0.12
N VAL A 34 3.74 15.22 1.20
CA VAL A 34 4.65 15.94 2.10
C VAL A 34 4.99 15.13 3.35
N PRO A 35 6.14 15.38 4.00
CA PRO A 35 6.53 14.72 5.26
C PRO A 35 5.45 14.75 6.35
N GLU A 36 4.70 15.85 6.44
CA GLU A 36 3.67 16.10 7.43
C GLU A 36 2.55 15.05 7.38
N ARG A 37 2.35 14.36 6.25
CA ARG A 37 1.41 13.23 6.14
C ARG A 37 1.77 12.14 7.14
N LEU A 38 3.03 11.70 7.15
CA LEU A 38 3.48 10.68 8.09
C LEU A 38 3.61 11.24 9.51
N GLU A 39 4.08 12.48 9.67
CA GLU A 39 4.21 13.11 10.99
C GLU A 39 2.88 13.22 11.73
N LYS A 40 1.81 13.62 11.03
CA LYS A 40 0.47 13.70 11.62
C LYS A 40 -0.03 12.33 12.07
N VAL A 41 0.15 11.29 11.25
CA VAL A 41 -0.21 9.91 11.62
C VAL A 41 0.57 9.46 12.85
N LEU A 42 1.90 9.64 12.86
CA LEU A 42 2.73 9.24 13.99
C LEU A 42 2.43 10.03 15.27
N THR A 43 2.18 11.33 15.15
CA THR A 43 1.83 12.18 16.29
C THR A 43 0.50 11.74 16.90
N TYR A 44 -0.51 11.47 16.07
CA TYR A 44 -1.79 10.97 16.54
C TYR A 44 -1.67 9.60 17.23
N LEU A 45 -0.97 8.65 16.61
CA LEU A 45 -0.80 7.29 17.14
C LEU A 45 0.04 7.27 18.42
N LYS A 46 1.05 8.13 18.55
CA LYS A 46 1.89 8.25 19.77
C LYS A 46 1.24 9.11 20.85
N GLY A 47 0.23 9.90 20.52
CA GLY A 47 -0.44 10.78 21.47
C GLY A 47 -1.15 10.00 22.58
N GLU A 48 -1.07 10.52 23.80
CA GLU A 48 -1.65 9.89 24.99
C GLU A 48 -3.16 9.64 24.87
N GLN A 49 -3.86 10.39 24.00
CA GLN A 49 -5.30 10.25 23.80
C GLN A 49 -5.70 9.05 22.92
N SER A 50 -4.80 8.46 22.12
CA SER A 50 -5.15 7.31 21.28
C SER A 50 -4.93 5.96 21.98
N ASN A 51 -3.84 5.83 22.76
CA ASN A 51 -3.32 4.58 23.32
C ASN A 51 -3.17 3.40 22.30
N VAL A 52 -3.33 3.65 21.00
CA VAL A 52 -3.39 2.59 19.97
C VAL A 52 -2.06 1.82 19.89
N LEU A 53 -0.93 2.53 19.96
CA LEU A 53 0.39 1.89 19.93
C LEU A 53 0.69 1.06 21.17
N GLY A 54 0.05 1.34 22.31
CA GLY A 54 0.17 0.53 23.52
C GLY A 54 -0.46 -0.86 23.37
N GLU A 55 -1.40 -1.01 22.42
CA GLU A 55 -2.03 -2.29 22.07
C GLU A 55 -1.33 -3.01 20.90
N CYS A 56 -0.28 -2.40 20.32
CA CYS A 56 0.46 -2.93 19.19
C CYS A 56 1.87 -3.39 19.60
N GLU A 57 2.39 -4.43 18.93
CA GLU A 57 3.82 -4.72 18.93
C GLU A 57 4.51 -3.81 17.90
N VAL A 58 5.28 -2.84 18.38
CA VAL A 58 6.03 -1.92 17.51
C VAL A 58 7.29 -2.62 17.02
N LEU A 59 7.37 -2.85 15.72
CA LEU A 59 8.49 -3.49 15.05
C LEU A 59 9.62 -2.48 14.77
N GLN A 60 10.85 -2.99 14.70
CA GLN A 60 11.99 -2.20 14.26
C GLN A 60 11.99 -2.05 12.74
N SER A 61 12.20 -0.82 12.27
CA SER A 61 12.38 -0.52 10.85
C SER A 61 13.67 -1.10 10.28
N SER A 62 13.64 -1.49 9.01
CA SER A 62 14.84 -1.90 8.27
C SER A 62 14.69 -1.53 6.79
N SER A 63 15.82 -1.37 6.10
CA SER A 63 15.83 -1.16 4.65
C SER A 63 15.64 -2.48 3.90
N ALA A 64 14.87 -2.44 2.81
CA ALA A 64 14.69 -3.57 1.92
C ALA A 64 16.01 -4.03 1.30
N LYS A 65 16.16 -5.35 1.17
CA LYS A 65 17.27 -5.95 0.43
C LYS A 65 17.01 -5.80 -1.07
N LEU A 66 18.05 -5.56 -1.87
CA LEU A 66 17.91 -5.42 -3.32
C LEU A 66 17.28 -6.64 -3.98
N ASP A 67 17.53 -7.84 -3.47
CA ASP A 67 16.94 -9.08 -4.01
C ASP A 67 15.42 -9.14 -3.80
N ASP A 68 14.91 -8.51 -2.74
CA ASP A 68 13.46 -8.40 -2.54
C ASP A 68 12.86 -7.38 -3.54
N ILE A 69 13.55 -6.27 -3.81
CA ILE A 69 13.10 -5.23 -4.76
C ILE A 69 13.11 -5.76 -6.20
N ARG A 70 14.10 -6.59 -6.54
CA ARG A 70 14.24 -7.27 -7.85
C ARG A 70 13.14 -8.28 -8.16
N LEU A 71 12.27 -8.61 -7.20
CA LEU A 71 11.07 -9.40 -7.47
C LEU A 71 10.06 -8.66 -8.35
N VAL A 72 10.16 -7.33 -8.41
CA VAL A 72 9.26 -6.47 -9.18
C VAL A 72 10.05 -5.57 -10.13
N HIS A 73 11.11 -4.94 -9.64
CA HIS A 73 11.80 -3.88 -10.39
C HIS A 73 13.05 -4.35 -11.11
N ASP A 74 13.28 -3.81 -12.30
CA ASP A 74 14.46 -4.10 -13.09
C ASP A 74 15.75 -3.54 -12.47
N ALA A 75 16.84 -4.28 -12.61
CA ALA A 75 18.14 -3.91 -12.05
C ALA A 75 18.61 -2.52 -12.55
N ASN A 76 18.38 -2.20 -13.83
CA ASN A 76 18.75 -0.90 -14.39
C ASN A 76 17.94 0.25 -13.78
N TYR A 77 16.65 0.05 -13.52
CA TYR A 77 15.80 1.05 -12.87
C TYR A 77 16.27 1.30 -11.43
N ILE A 78 16.52 0.23 -10.65
CA ILE A 78 17.06 0.33 -9.29
C ILE A 78 18.40 1.07 -9.28
N GLU A 79 19.30 0.74 -10.21
CA GLU A 79 20.60 1.40 -10.31
C GLU A 79 20.45 2.89 -10.64
N THR A 80 19.60 3.23 -11.60
CA THR A 80 19.34 4.62 -12.00
C THR A 80 18.75 5.41 -10.83
N LEU A 81 17.74 4.88 -10.15
CA LEU A 81 17.17 5.51 -8.95
C LEU A 81 18.23 5.66 -7.85
N SER A 82 19.13 4.69 -7.69
CA SER A 82 20.19 4.78 -6.66
C SER A 82 21.18 5.93 -6.89
N LYS A 83 21.33 6.41 -8.13
CA LYS A 83 22.21 7.54 -8.48
C LYS A 83 21.64 8.89 -8.06
N THR A 84 20.33 8.98 -7.80
CA THR A 84 19.67 10.22 -7.31
C THR A 84 20.29 10.76 -6.02
N ARG A 85 20.87 9.89 -5.18
CA ARG A 85 21.58 10.29 -3.95
C ARG A 85 22.83 11.16 -4.17
N HIS A 86 23.29 11.25 -5.41
CA HIS A 86 24.48 12.01 -5.81
C HIS A 86 24.16 13.16 -6.77
N MET A 87 22.88 13.35 -7.11
CA MET A 87 22.41 14.39 -8.00
C MET A 87 22.16 15.68 -7.22
N ASN A 88 22.43 16.82 -7.84
CA ASN A 88 22.00 18.12 -7.35
C ASN A 88 20.52 18.39 -7.72
N SER A 89 19.94 19.49 -7.25
CA SER A 89 18.52 19.81 -7.47
C SER A 89 18.10 19.88 -8.94
N GLU A 90 18.93 20.47 -9.81
CA GLU A 90 18.63 20.59 -11.25
C GLU A 90 18.66 19.23 -11.95
N GLU A 91 19.65 18.40 -11.59
CA GLU A 91 19.74 17.02 -12.09
C GLU A 91 18.56 16.16 -11.61
N LEU A 92 18.10 16.35 -10.37
CA LEU A 92 16.94 15.66 -9.81
C LEU A 92 15.64 16.08 -10.48
N GLU A 93 15.42 17.38 -10.71
CA GLU A 93 14.26 17.89 -11.43
C GLU A 93 14.25 17.35 -12.87
N SER A 94 15.40 17.37 -13.55
CA SER A 94 15.55 16.78 -14.88
C SER A 94 15.28 15.27 -14.88
N TYR A 95 15.78 14.53 -13.90
CA TYR A 95 15.46 13.11 -13.72
C TYR A 95 13.96 12.88 -13.55
N CYS A 96 13.30 13.67 -12.69
CA CYS A 96 11.87 13.54 -12.40
C CYS A 96 10.99 13.92 -13.59
N SER A 97 11.43 14.84 -14.46
CA SER A 97 10.70 15.26 -15.66
C SER A 97 10.45 14.12 -16.67
N GLY A 98 11.20 13.01 -16.56
CA GLY A 98 10.98 11.81 -17.35
C GLY A 98 9.83 10.92 -16.85
N PHE A 99 9.22 11.26 -15.71
CA PHE A 99 8.16 10.50 -15.06
C PHE A 99 6.91 11.35 -14.87
N GLU A 100 5.78 10.68 -14.66
CA GLU A 100 4.50 11.35 -14.42
C GLU A 100 4.24 11.53 -12.92
N ASP A 101 4.12 12.78 -12.49
CA ASP A 101 3.75 13.19 -11.13
C ASP A 101 4.69 12.63 -10.04
N VAL A 102 5.99 12.89 -10.21
CA VAL A 102 7.06 12.42 -9.31
C VAL A 102 8.00 13.57 -8.97
N TYR A 103 8.47 13.60 -7.72
CA TYR A 103 9.58 14.45 -7.28
C TYR A 103 10.63 13.61 -6.55
N ALA A 104 11.86 14.10 -6.46
CA ALA A 104 12.92 13.43 -5.73
C ALA A 104 13.90 14.43 -5.11
N ASN A 105 14.43 14.09 -3.95
CA ASN A 105 15.66 14.64 -3.41
C ASN A 105 16.72 13.55 -3.18
N GLU A 106 17.89 13.93 -2.68
CA GLU A 106 19.02 13.04 -2.42
C GLU A 106 18.72 11.92 -1.41
N HIS A 107 17.66 12.06 -0.62
CA HIS A 107 17.22 11.07 0.37
C HIS A 107 16.15 10.11 -0.16
N THR A 108 15.59 10.36 -1.34
CA THR A 108 14.49 9.58 -1.94
C THR A 108 14.82 8.11 -2.02
N TYR A 109 15.96 7.73 -2.57
CA TYR A 109 16.35 6.33 -2.69
C TYR A 109 16.40 5.63 -1.32
N LYS A 110 16.94 6.30 -0.29
CA LYS A 110 16.99 5.77 1.08
C LYS A 110 15.58 5.61 1.66
N ALA A 111 14.70 6.59 1.46
CA ALA A 111 13.30 6.51 1.90
C ALA A 111 12.54 5.38 1.18
N CYS A 112 12.80 5.16 -0.12
CA CYS A 112 12.23 4.04 -0.87
C CYS A 112 12.66 2.69 -0.28
N LEU A 113 13.95 2.51 0.02
CA LEU A 113 14.43 1.28 0.65
C LEU A 113 13.77 1.06 2.02
N LEU A 114 13.60 2.12 2.80
CA LEU A 114 13.05 2.06 4.15
C LEU A 114 11.54 1.78 4.16
N SER A 115 10.78 2.44 3.29
CA SER A 115 9.34 2.21 3.11
C SER A 115 9.07 0.76 2.68
N THR A 116 9.73 0.28 1.62
CA THR A 116 9.61 -1.12 1.19
C THR A 116 10.04 -2.10 2.28
N GLY A 117 11.12 -1.79 3.01
CA GLY A 117 11.62 -2.66 4.08
C GLY A 117 10.65 -2.75 5.27
N CYS A 118 10.02 -1.64 5.65
CA CYS A 118 8.99 -1.63 6.68
C CYS A 118 7.77 -2.47 6.25
N ALA A 119 7.30 -2.35 5.01
CA ALA A 119 6.21 -3.17 4.49
C ALA A 119 6.54 -4.67 4.51
N LEU A 120 7.77 -5.04 4.12
CA LEU A 120 8.26 -6.42 4.15
C LEU A 120 8.32 -6.98 5.57
N GLU A 121 8.83 -6.22 6.54
CA GLU A 121 8.92 -6.66 7.94
C GLU A 121 7.53 -6.81 8.58
N ALA A 122 6.61 -5.88 8.33
CA ALA A 122 5.20 -6.01 8.75
C ALA A 122 4.56 -7.30 8.20
N MET A 123 4.74 -7.55 6.90
CA MET A 123 4.25 -8.77 6.25
C MET A 123 4.90 -10.03 6.85
N ARG A 124 6.22 -10.03 7.07
CA ARG A 124 6.95 -11.16 7.67
C ARG A 124 6.46 -11.47 9.08
N ALA A 125 6.26 -10.45 9.91
CA ALA A 125 5.74 -10.60 11.27
C ALA A 125 4.36 -11.26 11.27
N VAL A 126 3.48 -10.81 10.37
CA VAL A 126 2.14 -11.41 10.22
C VAL A 126 2.21 -12.87 9.73
N ILE A 127 3.07 -13.18 8.76
CA ILE A 127 3.27 -14.55 8.24
C ILE A 127 3.85 -15.48 9.32
N ALA A 128 4.71 -14.96 10.19
CA ALA A 128 5.34 -15.74 11.27
C ALA A 128 4.32 -16.22 12.32
N GLU A 129 3.22 -15.50 12.51
CA GLU A 129 2.13 -15.91 13.40
C GLU A 129 1.30 -17.03 12.76
N ARG A 130 1.62 -18.28 13.09
CA ARG A 130 0.99 -19.48 12.50
C ARG A 130 -0.34 -19.86 13.13
N ASP A 131 -0.44 -19.74 14.45
CA ASP A 131 -1.53 -20.31 15.24
C ASP A 131 -2.53 -19.28 15.77
N ARG A 132 -2.35 -18.00 15.40
CA ARG A 132 -3.21 -16.90 15.84
C ARG A 132 -3.49 -15.93 14.70
N PHE A 133 -4.54 -15.14 14.88
CA PHE A 133 -4.84 -14.05 13.97
C PHE A 133 -3.84 -12.91 14.20
N ALA A 134 -3.22 -12.44 13.11
CA ALA A 134 -2.29 -11.34 13.16
C ALA A 134 -2.57 -10.34 12.05
N SER A 135 -2.39 -9.06 12.37
CA SER A 135 -2.45 -7.97 11.43
C SER A 135 -1.30 -7.00 11.64
N ALA A 136 -0.91 -6.25 10.60
CA ALA A 136 0.10 -5.22 10.71
C ALA A 136 -0.33 -3.93 9.99
N PHE A 137 0.12 -2.80 10.50
CA PHE A 137 0.02 -1.50 9.83
C PHE A 137 1.42 -0.91 9.65
N ALA A 138 1.80 -0.69 8.40
CA ALA A 138 3.03 0.01 8.00
C ALA A 138 2.69 1.45 7.59
N ALA A 139 3.02 2.41 8.45
CA ALA A 139 2.89 3.83 8.14
C ALA A 139 4.17 4.29 7.42
N ILE A 140 4.15 4.34 6.10
CA ILE A 140 5.36 4.53 5.29
C ILE A 140 5.19 5.64 4.24
N ARG A 141 6.33 6.12 3.74
CA ARG A 141 6.42 6.96 2.55
C ARG A 141 7.84 6.88 1.94
N PRO A 142 8.03 7.01 0.61
CA PRO A 142 7.02 7.26 -0.42
C PRO A 142 6.02 6.11 -0.60
N PRO A 143 4.84 6.37 -1.19
CA PRO A 143 3.85 5.35 -1.54
C PRO A 143 4.37 4.40 -2.64
N GLY A 144 3.58 3.39 -3.04
CA GLY A 144 4.05 2.36 -3.96
C GLY A 144 3.13 1.93 -5.11
N HIS A 145 1.81 2.03 -5.00
CA HIS A 145 0.90 1.29 -5.89
C HIS A 145 0.88 1.73 -7.38
N HIS A 146 1.43 2.91 -7.70
CA HIS A 146 1.60 3.40 -9.08
C HIS A 146 2.94 2.99 -9.71
N ALA A 147 3.96 2.64 -8.90
CA ALA A 147 5.26 2.25 -9.43
C ALA A 147 5.13 0.94 -10.22
N SER A 148 5.73 0.90 -11.41
CA SER A 148 5.78 -0.30 -12.23
C SER A 148 7.21 -0.85 -12.31
N ARG A 149 7.41 -1.93 -13.08
CA ARG A 149 8.68 -2.66 -13.19
C ARG A 149 9.91 -1.77 -13.42
N ASN A 150 9.78 -0.71 -14.20
CA ASN A 150 10.89 0.17 -14.58
C ASN A 150 10.53 1.66 -14.61
N MET A 151 9.42 2.05 -13.98
CA MET A 151 8.88 3.41 -14.06
C MET A 151 8.36 3.87 -12.70
N ALA A 152 8.83 5.05 -12.25
CA ALA A 152 8.20 5.79 -11.16
C ALA A 152 6.95 6.52 -11.69
N CYS A 153 5.92 6.67 -10.86
CA CYS A 153 4.67 7.33 -11.25
C CYS A 153 3.88 7.71 -10.00
N GLY A 154 3.17 8.85 -9.99
CA GLY A 154 2.24 9.22 -8.91
C GLY A 154 2.87 9.12 -7.52
N PHE A 155 4.01 9.79 -7.33
CA PHE A 155 4.81 9.79 -6.09
C PHE A 155 5.46 8.43 -5.72
N CYS A 156 5.21 7.37 -6.49
CA CYS A 156 5.66 6.01 -6.19
C CYS A 156 6.94 5.67 -6.96
N PHE A 157 7.96 5.19 -6.23
CA PHE A 157 9.23 4.74 -6.82
C PHE A 157 9.39 3.21 -6.79
N PHE A 158 9.08 2.58 -5.66
CA PHE A 158 9.04 1.13 -5.52
C PHE A 158 7.62 0.68 -5.17
N ASN A 159 7.17 -0.40 -5.79
CA ASN A 159 5.85 -0.95 -5.54
C ASN A 159 5.85 -1.82 -4.30
N ASN A 160 5.72 -1.18 -3.13
CA ASN A 160 5.77 -1.81 -1.81
C ASN A 160 4.86 -3.04 -1.72
N VAL A 161 3.59 -2.91 -2.16
CA VAL A 161 2.59 -3.98 -2.03
C VAL A 161 2.84 -5.14 -3.01
N ALA A 162 3.26 -4.86 -4.25
CA ALA A 162 3.62 -5.90 -5.22
C ALA A 162 4.88 -6.67 -4.79
N ILE A 163 5.89 -5.98 -4.25
CA ILE A 163 7.10 -6.59 -3.69
C ILE A 163 6.73 -7.52 -2.53
N CYS A 164 5.87 -7.07 -1.61
CA CYS A 164 5.35 -7.91 -0.53
C CYS A 164 4.59 -9.12 -1.08
N ALA A 165 3.71 -8.94 -2.08
CA ALA A 165 2.96 -10.05 -2.66
C ALA A 165 3.88 -11.12 -3.28
N LYS A 166 4.82 -10.70 -4.14
CA LYS A 166 5.80 -11.61 -4.75
C LYS A 166 6.68 -12.29 -3.70
N LYS A 167 7.10 -11.55 -2.65
CA LYS A 167 7.89 -12.14 -1.57
C LYS A 167 7.09 -13.16 -0.76
N ALA A 168 5.83 -12.87 -0.44
CA ALA A 168 4.95 -13.80 0.26
C ALA A 168 4.75 -15.10 -0.54
N ARG A 169 4.65 -15.01 -1.87
CA ARG A 169 4.61 -16.18 -2.76
C ARG A 169 5.88 -17.02 -2.64
N GLN A 170 7.07 -16.41 -2.65
CA GLN A 170 8.34 -17.12 -2.39
C GLN A 170 8.42 -17.74 -0.99
N MET A 171 7.77 -17.12 0.00
CA MET A 171 7.66 -17.64 1.37
C MET A 171 6.60 -18.74 1.54
N GLY A 172 5.96 -19.17 0.45
CA GLY A 172 5.02 -20.30 0.43
C GLY A 172 3.55 -19.93 0.66
N MET A 173 3.18 -18.64 0.70
CA MET A 173 1.77 -18.24 0.75
C MET A 173 1.09 -18.59 -0.57
N ARG A 174 0.16 -19.54 -0.56
CA ARG A 174 -0.42 -20.12 -1.79
C ARG A 174 -1.20 -19.12 -2.65
N ARG A 175 -1.92 -18.20 -2.03
CA ARG A 175 -2.72 -17.17 -2.70
C ARG A 175 -2.63 -15.88 -1.91
N VAL A 176 -2.34 -14.78 -2.59
CA VAL A 176 -2.22 -13.44 -2.00
C VAL A 176 -3.28 -12.56 -2.65
N LEU A 177 -4.13 -11.94 -1.83
CA LEU A 177 -5.08 -10.93 -2.30
C LEU A 177 -4.54 -9.55 -1.94
N ILE A 178 -4.53 -8.64 -2.89
CA ILE A 178 -4.29 -7.21 -2.69
C ILE A 178 -5.65 -6.51 -2.80
N VAL A 179 -6.03 -5.77 -1.76
CA VAL A 179 -7.19 -4.88 -1.79
C VAL A 179 -6.66 -3.45 -1.80
N ASP A 180 -6.91 -2.74 -2.88
CA ASP A 180 -6.52 -1.35 -3.04
C ASP A 180 -7.76 -0.47 -2.99
N TRP A 181 -7.84 0.36 -1.97
CA TRP A 181 -8.95 1.30 -1.76
C TRP A 181 -8.51 2.76 -1.84
N ASP A 182 -7.26 3.01 -2.22
CA ASP A 182 -6.81 4.34 -2.57
C ASP A 182 -7.71 4.88 -3.70
N VAL A 183 -7.98 6.19 -3.68
CA VAL A 183 -8.92 6.78 -4.64
C VAL A 183 -8.38 6.70 -6.07
N HIS A 184 -7.07 6.50 -6.26
CA HIS A 184 -6.43 6.36 -7.56
C HIS A 184 -6.29 4.90 -7.99
N ALA A 185 -6.33 4.67 -9.31
CA ALA A 185 -6.17 3.32 -9.84
C ALA A 185 -4.76 2.77 -9.58
N ALA A 186 -4.67 1.52 -9.13
CA ALA A 186 -3.40 0.85 -8.81
C ALA A 186 -2.74 0.20 -10.05
N GLN A 187 -2.59 0.98 -11.13
CA GLN A 187 -2.06 0.52 -12.43
C GLN A 187 -0.66 -0.11 -12.30
N GLY A 188 0.22 0.48 -11.49
CA GLY A 188 1.56 -0.07 -11.26
C GLY A 188 1.49 -1.47 -10.66
N THR A 189 0.66 -1.64 -9.63
CA THR A 189 0.42 -2.95 -9.01
C THR A 189 -0.20 -3.93 -9.99
N GLN A 190 -1.20 -3.52 -10.77
CA GLN A 190 -1.82 -4.33 -11.81
C GLN A 190 -0.78 -4.91 -12.79
N TYR A 191 0.14 -4.07 -13.28
CA TYR A 191 1.20 -4.53 -14.18
C TYR A 191 2.18 -5.48 -13.47
N CYS A 192 2.57 -5.17 -12.24
CA CYS A 192 3.62 -5.92 -11.53
C CYS A 192 3.22 -7.33 -11.10
N ILE A 193 1.92 -7.64 -11.10
CA ILE A 193 1.40 -8.94 -10.65
C ILE A 193 0.86 -9.80 -11.79
N GLU A 194 0.74 -9.27 -13.01
CA GLU A 194 0.01 -9.90 -14.12
C GLU A 194 0.46 -11.33 -14.46
N ASP A 195 1.72 -11.64 -14.18
CA ASP A 195 2.41 -12.89 -14.44
C ASP A 195 2.15 -13.98 -13.37
N ASP A 196 1.58 -13.66 -12.20
CA ASP A 196 1.21 -14.66 -11.18
C ASP A 196 -0.30 -14.70 -10.92
N PRO A 197 -1.03 -15.72 -11.45
CA PRO A 197 -2.47 -15.85 -11.24
C PRO A 197 -2.87 -16.13 -9.78
N ASN A 198 -1.90 -16.42 -8.89
CA ASN A 198 -2.13 -16.60 -7.47
C ASN A 198 -1.94 -15.32 -6.65
N ILE A 199 -1.60 -14.20 -7.30
CA ILE A 199 -1.72 -12.87 -6.73
C ILE A 199 -2.93 -12.22 -7.40
N LYS A 200 -3.94 -11.80 -6.64
CA LYS A 200 -5.14 -11.14 -7.17
C LYS A 200 -5.21 -9.71 -6.65
N LEU A 201 -5.57 -8.75 -7.49
CA LEU A 201 -5.82 -7.35 -7.12
C LEU A 201 -7.31 -7.04 -7.22
N ILE A 202 -7.85 -6.35 -6.22
CA ILE A 202 -9.11 -5.61 -6.31
C ILE A 202 -8.76 -4.14 -6.13
N SER A 203 -9.03 -3.28 -7.12
CA SER A 203 -8.82 -1.84 -7.02
C SER A 203 -10.16 -1.11 -7.11
N ILE A 204 -10.49 -0.32 -6.10
CA ILE A 204 -11.70 0.51 -6.03
C ILE A 204 -11.26 1.97 -6.13
N HIS A 205 -11.48 2.62 -7.26
CA HIS A 205 -10.88 3.92 -7.53
C HIS A 205 -11.82 4.85 -8.31
N ARG A 206 -11.62 6.16 -8.16
CA ARG A 206 -12.25 7.19 -9.00
C ARG A 206 -11.76 7.06 -10.42
N TYR A 207 -12.71 7.10 -11.36
CA TYR A 207 -12.42 6.92 -12.77
C TYR A 207 -13.12 7.97 -13.64
N GLU A 208 -14.38 8.28 -13.34
CA GLU A 208 -15.20 9.24 -14.09
C GLU A 208 -15.13 9.04 -15.62
N TYR A 209 -15.25 7.78 -16.04
CA TYR A 209 -15.11 7.34 -17.43
C TYR A 209 -13.76 7.70 -18.05
N GLY A 210 -12.67 7.52 -17.30
CA GLY A 210 -11.30 7.78 -17.74
C GLY A 210 -10.91 9.27 -17.71
N LYS A 211 -11.69 10.11 -17.02
CA LYS A 211 -11.37 11.55 -16.86
C LYS A 211 -10.51 11.83 -15.64
N PHE A 212 -10.57 10.97 -14.63
CA PHE A 212 -9.74 11.11 -13.44
C PHE A 212 -8.38 10.41 -13.62
N TRP A 213 -7.35 10.95 -12.97
CA TRP A 213 -5.98 10.45 -13.09
C TRP A 213 -5.90 8.99 -12.59
N PRO A 214 -5.21 8.08 -13.31
CA PRO A 214 -4.24 8.31 -14.40
C PRO A 214 -4.81 8.31 -15.84
N GLN A 215 -6.13 8.39 -16.03
CA GLN A 215 -6.78 8.41 -17.36
C GLN A 215 -6.45 7.20 -18.27
N LEU A 216 -6.18 6.03 -17.68
CA LEU A 216 -5.80 4.84 -18.42
C LEU A 216 -7.01 3.95 -18.79
N PRO A 217 -7.13 3.49 -20.05
CA PRO A 217 -8.14 2.50 -20.45
C PRO A 217 -8.05 1.19 -19.65
N GLU A 218 -6.84 0.75 -19.32
CA GLU A 218 -6.60 -0.46 -18.53
C GLU A 218 -7.00 -0.36 -17.06
N SER A 219 -7.32 0.86 -16.58
CA SER A 219 -7.94 1.06 -15.27
C SER A 219 -9.47 0.96 -15.32
N ALA A 220 -10.07 0.81 -16.51
CA ALA A 220 -11.51 0.57 -16.63
C ALA A 220 -11.90 -0.80 -16.04
N ILE A 221 -13.21 -1.06 -15.91
CA ILE A 221 -13.73 -2.39 -15.55
C ILE A 221 -13.36 -3.45 -16.60
N GLN A 222 -13.36 -3.07 -17.89
CA GLN A 222 -13.00 -3.95 -18.99
C GLN A 222 -11.52 -3.79 -19.32
N HIS A 223 -10.73 -4.80 -19.00
CA HIS A 223 -9.28 -4.85 -19.26
C HIS A 223 -8.80 -6.30 -19.48
N SER A 224 -7.53 -6.48 -19.85
CA SER A 224 -6.94 -7.79 -20.18
C SER A 224 -6.32 -8.54 -18.98
N TYR A 225 -6.06 -7.86 -17.87
CA TYR A 225 -5.41 -8.44 -16.68
C TYR A 225 -6.30 -9.45 -15.93
N ALA A 226 -6.07 -10.74 -16.14
CA ALA A 226 -6.94 -11.81 -15.64
C ALA A 226 -7.01 -11.93 -14.10
N ASN A 227 -5.97 -11.46 -13.41
CA ASN A 227 -5.88 -11.48 -11.94
C ASN A 227 -6.19 -10.13 -11.29
N THR A 228 -6.76 -9.19 -12.03
CA THR A 228 -7.19 -7.88 -11.50
C THR A 228 -8.70 -7.71 -11.65
N VAL A 229 -9.31 -7.08 -10.66
CA VAL A 229 -10.71 -6.66 -10.67
C VAL A 229 -10.75 -5.16 -10.38
N ASN A 230 -11.03 -4.37 -11.41
CA ASN A 230 -11.21 -2.92 -11.27
C ASN A 230 -12.69 -2.58 -11.00
N MET A 231 -12.92 -1.80 -9.94
CA MET A 231 -14.20 -1.18 -9.63
C MET A 231 -14.08 0.33 -9.80
N THR A 232 -14.63 0.84 -10.88
CA THR A 232 -14.55 2.25 -11.24
C THR A 232 -15.67 3.08 -10.61
N LEU A 233 -15.32 4.13 -9.87
CA LEU A 233 -16.26 5.12 -9.35
C LEU A 233 -16.42 6.25 -10.39
N ASN A 234 -17.55 6.23 -11.10
CA ASN A 234 -17.84 7.17 -12.20
C ASN A 234 -18.58 8.45 -11.76
N LYS A 235 -18.60 8.73 -10.46
CA LYS A 235 -19.12 9.95 -9.83
C LYS A 235 -18.26 10.28 -8.60
N THR A 236 -18.43 11.47 -8.04
CA THR A 236 -17.85 11.84 -6.74
C THR A 236 -18.92 11.81 -5.65
N GLY A 237 -18.51 11.93 -4.39
CA GLY A 237 -19.44 12.01 -3.25
C GLY A 237 -19.92 10.66 -2.73
N PHE A 238 -19.21 9.57 -3.03
CA PHE A 238 -19.42 8.27 -2.37
C PHE A 238 -19.08 8.37 -0.88
N GLY A 239 -19.91 7.79 -0.01
CA GLY A 239 -19.71 7.79 1.43
C GLY A 239 -19.60 6.39 2.02
N ASP A 240 -19.67 6.31 3.35
CA ASP A 240 -19.49 5.07 4.11
C ASP A 240 -20.45 3.95 3.64
N ALA A 241 -21.71 4.28 3.34
CA ALA A 241 -22.71 3.30 2.92
C ALA A 241 -22.33 2.61 1.60
N GLU A 242 -21.81 3.37 0.64
CA GLU A 242 -21.36 2.83 -0.63
C GLU A 242 -20.10 1.98 -0.46
N TYR A 243 -19.11 2.44 0.31
CA TYR A 243 -17.91 1.64 0.59
C TYR A 243 -18.24 0.34 1.35
N ILE A 244 -19.16 0.37 2.32
CA ILE A 244 -19.67 -0.83 3.00
C ILE A 244 -20.31 -1.80 1.99
N SER A 245 -21.10 -1.27 1.05
CA SER A 245 -21.70 -2.06 -0.03
C SER A 245 -20.64 -2.69 -0.94
N PHE A 246 -19.64 -1.93 -1.37
CA PHE A 246 -18.55 -2.43 -2.21
C PHE A 246 -17.82 -3.57 -1.51
N MET A 247 -17.53 -3.40 -0.22
CA MET A 247 -16.86 -4.43 0.56
C MET A 247 -17.73 -5.68 0.74
N SER A 248 -19.02 -5.52 1.01
CA SER A 248 -19.94 -6.63 1.30
C SER A 248 -20.31 -7.42 0.04
N HIS A 249 -20.45 -6.73 -1.09
CA HIS A 249 -20.99 -7.30 -2.33
C HIS A 249 -19.95 -7.56 -3.42
N LEU A 250 -18.74 -7.00 -3.32
CA LEU A 250 -17.62 -7.28 -4.24
C LEU A 250 -16.47 -7.97 -3.51
N VAL A 251 -15.89 -7.32 -2.50
CA VAL A 251 -14.64 -7.79 -1.88
C VAL A 251 -14.83 -9.09 -1.10
N VAL A 252 -15.84 -9.18 -0.24
CA VAL A 252 -16.15 -10.37 0.57
C VAL A 252 -16.45 -11.61 -0.28
N PRO A 253 -17.28 -11.55 -1.34
CA PRO A 253 -17.46 -12.66 -2.26
C PRO A 253 -16.15 -13.10 -2.94
N ILE A 254 -15.32 -12.15 -3.39
CA ILE A 254 -14.03 -12.49 -4.01
C ILE A 254 -13.09 -13.17 -3.00
N ILE A 255 -13.06 -12.73 -1.74
CA ILE A 255 -12.25 -13.39 -0.69
C ILE A 255 -12.73 -14.84 -0.48
N SER A 256 -14.05 -15.05 -0.49
CA SER A 256 -14.65 -16.35 -0.25
C SER A 256 -14.39 -17.34 -1.39
N ASP A 257 -14.40 -16.86 -2.64
CA ASP A 257 -14.06 -17.64 -3.84
C ASP A 257 -12.54 -17.88 -3.96
N PHE A 258 -11.75 -16.80 -3.88
CA PHE A 258 -10.30 -16.86 -4.05
C PHE A 258 -9.58 -17.49 -2.86
N GLN A 259 -10.16 -17.46 -1.66
CA GLN A 259 -9.61 -18.03 -0.42
C GLN A 259 -8.12 -17.68 -0.20
N PRO A 260 -7.76 -16.38 -0.07
CA PRO A 260 -6.37 -15.98 0.10
C PRO A 260 -5.77 -16.46 1.42
N SER A 261 -4.48 -16.81 1.42
CA SER A 261 -3.72 -17.12 2.63
C SER A 261 -3.14 -15.87 3.30
N LEU A 262 -3.05 -14.78 2.53
CA LEU A 262 -2.60 -13.46 2.96
C LEU A 262 -3.40 -12.40 2.20
N ILE A 263 -3.86 -11.38 2.92
CA ILE A 263 -4.47 -10.18 2.37
C ILE A 263 -3.51 -9.02 2.63
N LEU A 264 -3.13 -8.33 1.57
CA LEU A 264 -2.39 -7.08 1.59
C LEU A 264 -3.37 -5.95 1.25
N VAL A 265 -3.19 -4.80 1.85
CA VAL A 265 -4.05 -3.64 1.62
C VAL A 265 -3.20 -2.43 1.29
N SER A 266 -3.40 -1.84 0.11
CA SER A 266 -2.92 -0.48 -0.18
C SER A 266 -3.91 0.48 0.47
N CYS A 267 -3.49 1.12 1.56
CA CYS A 267 -4.35 1.87 2.46
C CYS A 267 -4.27 3.38 2.21
N GLY A 268 -4.61 3.83 1.00
CA GLY A 268 -4.84 5.24 0.74
C GLY A 268 -6.00 5.79 1.58
N PHE A 269 -5.86 7.02 2.09
CA PHE A 269 -6.91 7.71 2.86
C PHE A 269 -7.44 8.96 2.13
N ASP A 270 -7.07 9.16 0.87
CA ASP A 270 -7.51 10.25 0.01
C ASP A 270 -8.97 10.11 -0.45
N ALA A 271 -9.54 8.91 -0.38
CA ALA A 271 -10.97 8.66 -0.50
C ALA A 271 -11.79 9.13 0.73
N SER A 272 -11.14 9.52 1.83
CA SER A 272 -11.82 9.85 3.09
C SER A 272 -12.19 11.33 3.20
N LEU A 273 -13.44 11.61 3.62
CA LEU A 273 -13.86 12.92 4.12
C LEU A 273 -13.42 13.08 5.57
N GLY A 274 -12.11 13.06 5.85
CA GLY A 274 -11.55 13.29 7.20
C GLY A 274 -12.15 12.42 8.33
N THR A 275 -12.83 11.32 8.01
CA THR A 275 -13.58 10.49 8.97
C THR A 275 -13.17 9.02 8.83
N ILE A 276 -12.90 8.41 9.98
CA ILE A 276 -12.13 7.17 10.21
C ILE A 276 -12.91 5.86 9.92
N CYS A 277 -14.22 5.94 9.61
CA CYS A 277 -15.12 4.77 9.62
C CYS A 277 -14.80 3.70 8.57
N ILE A 278 -14.27 4.08 7.42
CA ILE A 278 -13.98 3.16 6.29
C ILE A 278 -12.95 2.09 6.71
N CYS A 279 -11.81 2.49 7.27
CA CYS A 279 -10.72 1.56 7.59
C CYS A 279 -11.05 0.59 8.73
N THR A 280 -11.72 1.06 9.80
CA THR A 280 -12.05 0.20 10.95
C THR A 280 -13.05 -0.88 10.55
N PHE A 281 -14.07 -0.55 9.75
CA PHE A 281 -15.06 -1.52 9.31
C PHE A 281 -14.48 -2.50 8.28
N MET A 282 -13.68 -2.00 7.32
CA MET A 282 -13.02 -2.84 6.31
C MET A 282 -12.09 -3.86 6.96
N CYS A 283 -11.18 -3.43 7.84
CA CYS A 283 -10.28 -4.35 8.54
C CYS A 283 -11.03 -5.36 9.41
N THR A 284 -12.13 -4.94 10.06
CA THR A 284 -12.98 -5.84 10.86
C THR A 284 -13.68 -6.90 9.99
N MET A 285 -14.17 -6.52 8.81
CA MET A 285 -14.76 -7.47 7.87
C MET A 285 -13.73 -8.45 7.31
N LEU A 286 -12.54 -7.96 6.96
CA LEU A 286 -11.44 -8.81 6.52
C LEU A 286 -11.00 -9.79 7.62
N ALA A 287 -10.97 -9.33 8.88
CA ALA A 287 -10.60 -10.16 10.03
C ALA A 287 -11.61 -11.27 10.37
N ARG A 288 -12.80 -11.28 9.74
CA ARG A 288 -13.75 -12.41 9.83
C ARG A 288 -13.29 -13.62 9.04
N PHE A 289 -12.45 -13.42 8.03
CA PHE A 289 -11.76 -14.50 7.34
C PHE A 289 -10.53 -14.89 8.16
N LYS A 290 -10.19 -16.18 8.24
CA LYS A 290 -8.96 -16.70 8.89
C LYS A 290 -7.71 -16.33 8.08
N CYS A 291 -7.60 -15.06 7.71
CA CYS A 291 -6.60 -14.50 6.85
C CYS A 291 -5.73 -13.52 7.63
N ARG A 292 -4.46 -13.52 7.26
CA ARG A 292 -3.45 -12.56 7.68
C ARG A 292 -3.64 -11.25 6.93
N ILE A 293 -3.56 -10.10 7.60
CA ILE A 293 -3.80 -8.78 6.98
C ILE A 293 -2.59 -7.87 7.20
N MET A 294 -2.01 -7.33 6.14
CA MET A 294 -1.03 -6.24 6.23
C MET A 294 -1.55 -5.03 5.47
N CYS A 295 -1.61 -3.90 6.16
CA CYS A 295 -2.00 -2.60 5.63
C CYS A 295 -0.76 -1.74 5.43
N CYS A 296 -0.66 -1.07 4.28
CA CYS A 296 0.44 -0.20 3.92
C CYS A 296 -0.11 1.14 3.45
N LEU A 297 0.25 2.23 4.15
CA LEU A 297 -0.06 3.61 3.74
C LEU A 297 0.84 4.07 2.59
#